data_AF-A0A7K2DJN4-F1
#
_entry.id   AF-A0A7K2DJN4-F1
#
_cell.length_a   1.000
_cell.length_b   1.000
_cell.length_c   1.000
_cell.angle_alpha   90.00
_cell.angle_beta   90.00
_cell.angle_gamma   90.00
#
_symmetry.space_group_name_H-M   'P 1'
#
loop_
_entity.id
_entity.type
_entity.pdbx_description
1 polymer ?
#
loop_
_entity_poly.entity_id
_entity_poly.type
_entity_poly.pdbx_seq_one_letter_code
_entity_poly.pdbx_strand_id
1 'polypeptide(L)'
;AGPWLRYRGHLENISGNLYLGVVNGFGSSNGDRSYDVGHGKNQITGEIQPLPDIAREYHEAGLRWVFIGDSNTGEGSSREHAAMEPRFRGCVLALARSFARIHETNLKKQGVLALTFADPADYERIGEDDRIAVSGLADLAPDQPVTVEVTAPDGAVWAFEAHHTLSDEQIEWFRAGSALNIIRSRAGQQA
;
A
#
# COMPACT_ATOMS: atom_id res chain seq x y z
N ALA A 1 1.59 17.15 -7.99
CA ALA A 1 1.63 18.26 -7.00
C ALA A 1 0.64 19.36 -7.37
N GLY A 2 1.02 20.32 -8.23
CA GLY A 2 0.12 21.28 -8.89
C GLY A 2 -1.07 21.78 -8.05
N PRO A 3 -2.31 21.69 -8.54
CA PRO A 3 -3.50 22.24 -7.88
C PRO A 3 -3.85 21.55 -6.55
N TRP A 4 -3.25 20.40 -6.23
CA TRP A 4 -3.50 19.67 -4.98
C TRP A 4 -2.77 20.27 -3.78
N LEU A 5 -1.80 21.18 -4.00
CA LEU A 5 -1.07 21.84 -2.92
C LEU A 5 -1.99 22.61 -1.96
N ARG A 6 -3.11 23.15 -2.45
CA ARG A 6 -4.11 23.85 -1.63
C ARG A 6 -4.81 22.96 -0.61
N TYR A 7 -4.78 21.64 -0.80
CA TYR A 7 -5.46 20.68 0.07
C TYR A 7 -4.52 19.96 1.05
N ARG A 8 -3.24 20.34 1.15
CA ARG A 8 -2.27 19.65 2.02
C ARG A 8 -2.68 19.56 3.49
N GLY A 9 -3.49 20.50 3.98
CA GLY A 9 -4.04 20.49 5.34
C GLY A 9 -5.32 19.67 5.52
N HIS A 10 -5.88 19.08 4.46
CA HIS A 10 -7.18 18.41 4.49
C HIS A 10 -7.07 17.02 3.84
N LEU A 11 -6.84 15.99 4.67
CA LEU A 11 -6.46 14.64 4.22
C LEU A 11 -7.45 14.02 3.23
N GLU A 12 -8.75 14.17 3.47
CA GLU A 12 -9.77 13.66 2.55
C GLU A 12 -9.71 14.30 1.16
N ASN A 13 -9.69 15.63 1.10
CA ASN A 13 -9.62 16.38 -0.16
C ASN A 13 -8.32 16.09 -0.93
N ILE A 14 -7.17 16.01 -0.24
CA ILE A 14 -5.92 15.68 -0.93
C ILE A 14 -5.90 14.23 -1.41
N SER A 15 -6.55 13.30 -0.70
CA SER A 15 -6.68 11.89 -1.12
C SER A 15 -7.46 11.71 -2.43
N GLY A 16 -8.12 12.76 -2.96
CA GLY A 16 -8.65 12.78 -4.32
C GLY A 16 -7.56 12.74 -5.42
N ASN A 17 -6.28 12.81 -5.04
CA ASN A 17 -5.15 12.68 -5.95
C ASN A 17 -4.43 11.32 -5.89
N LEU A 18 -4.88 10.42 -5.00
CA LEU A 18 -4.24 9.15 -4.72
C LEU A 18 -3.98 8.37 -6.02
N TYR A 19 -2.69 8.19 -6.34
CA TYR A 19 -2.22 7.42 -7.49
C TYR A 19 -2.71 7.87 -8.88
N LEU A 20 -3.18 9.11 -9.05
CA LEU A 20 -3.58 9.64 -10.37
C LEU A 20 -2.48 9.59 -11.45
N GLY A 21 -1.22 9.52 -11.05
CA GLY A 21 -0.07 9.42 -11.97
C GLY A 21 0.56 8.04 -12.05
N VAL A 22 -0.02 7.02 -11.40
CA VAL A 22 0.51 5.65 -11.40
C VAL A 22 0.05 4.93 -12.66
N VAL A 23 0.95 4.17 -13.29
CA VAL A 23 0.63 3.28 -14.40
C VAL A 23 0.11 1.95 -13.84
N ASN A 24 -1.07 1.50 -14.27
CA ASN A 24 -1.56 0.16 -13.95
C ASN A 24 -0.75 -0.90 -14.74
N GLY A 25 -0.24 -1.92 -14.03
CA GLY A 25 0.51 -3.03 -14.61
C GLY A 25 -0.32 -4.01 -15.44
N PHE A 26 -1.65 -4.01 -15.31
CA PHE A 26 -2.53 -4.99 -15.96
C PHE A 26 -3.14 -4.54 -17.31
N GLY A 27 -2.63 -3.45 -17.90
CA GLY A 27 -2.96 -3.02 -19.26
C GLY A 27 -4.35 -2.37 -19.43
N SER A 28 -4.61 -1.83 -20.63
CA SER A 28 -5.87 -1.14 -20.93
C SER A 28 -7.02 -2.11 -21.23
N SER A 29 -8.18 -1.80 -20.67
CA SER A 29 -9.47 -2.44 -20.98
C SER A 29 -9.92 -2.34 -22.45
N ASN A 30 -9.24 -1.53 -23.27
CA ASN A 30 -9.65 -1.22 -24.65
C ASN A 30 -8.87 -1.96 -25.75
N GLY A 31 -7.99 -2.92 -25.39
CA GLY A 31 -7.22 -3.69 -26.38
C GLY A 31 -6.11 -2.91 -27.10
N ASP A 32 -5.89 -1.65 -26.73
CA ASP A 32 -4.73 -0.86 -27.11
C ASP A 32 -3.62 -1.03 -26.07
N ARG A 33 -2.36 -1.06 -26.49
CA ARG A 33 -1.19 -1.24 -25.61
C ARG A 33 -0.84 0.05 -24.84
N SER A 34 -1.78 0.96 -24.68
CA SER A 34 -1.63 2.14 -23.85
C SER A 34 -1.79 1.75 -22.38
N TYR A 35 -0.94 2.32 -21.52
CA TYR A 35 -1.05 2.16 -20.07
C TYR A 35 -2.17 3.06 -19.55
N ASP A 36 -3.11 2.49 -18.80
CA ASP A 36 -4.16 3.25 -18.12
C ASP A 36 -3.53 3.97 -16.90
N VAL A 37 -3.12 5.22 -17.10
CA VAL A 37 -2.55 6.06 -16.03
C VAL A 37 -3.65 6.52 -15.09
N GLY A 38 -3.48 6.26 -13.79
CA GLY A 38 -4.38 6.70 -12.74
C GLY A 38 -5.73 5.98 -12.71
N HIS A 39 -5.88 4.89 -13.48
CA HIS A 39 -7.10 4.09 -13.55
C HIS A 39 -6.80 2.62 -13.28
N GLY A 40 -7.80 1.87 -12.83
CA GLY A 40 -7.70 0.43 -12.65
C GLY A 40 -9.08 -0.22 -12.56
N LYS A 41 -9.12 -1.54 -12.44
CA LYS A 41 -10.35 -2.29 -12.25
C LYS A 41 -10.84 -2.20 -10.81
N ASN A 42 -12.08 -1.77 -10.63
CA ASN A 42 -12.78 -1.85 -9.36
C ASN A 42 -13.28 -3.29 -9.16
N GLN A 43 -12.79 -3.98 -8.13
CA GLN A 43 -13.14 -5.37 -7.85
C GLN A 43 -14.57 -5.54 -7.29
N ILE A 44 -15.23 -4.46 -6.87
CA ILE A 44 -16.64 -4.49 -6.45
C ILE A 44 -17.55 -4.47 -7.68
N THR A 45 -17.28 -3.59 -8.64
CA THR A 45 -18.19 -3.34 -9.79
C THR A 45 -17.75 -4.03 -11.08
N GLY A 46 -16.46 -4.37 -11.20
CA GLY A 46 -15.83 -4.85 -12.43
C GLY A 46 -15.47 -3.74 -13.43
N GLU A 47 -15.73 -2.47 -13.12
CA GLU A 47 -15.52 -1.35 -14.03
C GLU A 47 -14.10 -0.77 -13.93
N ILE A 48 -13.60 -0.20 -15.03
CA ILE A 48 -12.39 0.62 -15.00
C ILE A 48 -12.74 2.03 -14.56
N GLN A 49 -12.08 2.49 -13.49
CA GLN A 49 -12.36 3.78 -12.85
C GLN A 49 -11.06 4.44 -12.36
N PRO A 50 -11.07 5.75 -12.05
CA PRO A 50 -9.93 6.41 -11.43
C PRO A 50 -9.55 5.77 -10.08
N LEU A 51 -8.27 5.56 -9.84
CA LEU A 51 -7.76 4.95 -8.60
C LEU A 51 -8.21 5.67 -7.30
N PRO A 52 -8.31 7.01 -7.24
CA PRO A 52 -8.86 7.68 -6.06
C PRO A 52 -10.31 7.29 -5.75
N ASP A 53 -11.12 7.07 -6.79
CA ASP A 53 -12.54 6.71 -6.66
C ASP A 53 -12.68 5.27 -6.18
N ILE A 54 -11.91 4.34 -6.77
CA ILE A 54 -11.85 2.94 -6.31
C ILE A 54 -11.44 2.87 -4.84
N ALA A 55 -10.38 3.59 -4.46
CA ALA A 55 -9.90 3.60 -3.08
C ALA A 55 -10.92 4.21 -2.11
N ARG A 56 -11.71 5.20 -2.55
CA ARG A 56 -12.82 5.76 -1.77
C ARG A 56 -13.95 4.76 -1.61
N GLU A 57 -14.37 4.08 -2.68
CA GLU A 57 -15.43 3.07 -2.63
C GLU A 57 -15.05 1.89 -1.73
N TYR A 58 -13.81 1.40 -1.83
CA TYR A 58 -13.29 0.36 -0.92
C TYR A 58 -13.32 0.83 0.53
N HIS A 59 -12.90 2.07 0.79
CA HIS A 59 -12.93 2.65 2.13
C HIS A 59 -14.36 2.75 2.70
N GLU A 60 -15.31 3.26 1.91
CA GLU A 60 -16.73 3.39 2.28
C GLU A 60 -17.38 2.01 2.50
N ALA A 61 -16.95 0.99 1.75
CA ALA A 61 -17.37 -0.40 1.91
C ALA A 61 -16.64 -1.16 3.05
N GLY A 62 -15.68 -0.54 3.73
CA GLY A 62 -14.89 -1.18 4.78
C GLY A 62 -13.90 -2.24 4.28
N LEU A 63 -13.57 -2.24 2.99
CA LEU A 63 -12.62 -3.15 2.38
C LEU A 63 -11.19 -2.65 2.55
N ARG A 64 -10.29 -3.60 2.83
CA ARG A 64 -8.84 -3.37 2.88
C ARG A 64 -8.24 -3.78 1.54
N TRP A 65 -7.17 -3.10 1.15
CA TRP A 65 -6.47 -3.38 -0.09
C TRP A 65 -4.96 -3.28 0.07
N VAL A 66 -4.27 -3.80 -0.93
CA VAL A 66 -2.81 -3.92 -1.00
C VAL A 66 -2.32 -3.18 -2.22
N PHE A 67 -1.23 -2.42 -2.07
CA PHE A 67 -0.49 -1.86 -3.19
C PHE A 67 0.62 -2.84 -3.62
N ILE A 68 0.68 -3.18 -4.91
CA ILE A 68 1.78 -3.96 -5.50
C ILE A 68 2.60 -3.04 -6.40
N GLY A 69 3.91 -2.92 -6.14
CA GLY A 69 4.81 -2.01 -6.83
C GLY A 69 6.01 -2.71 -7.46
N ASP A 70 6.55 -2.08 -8.50
CA ASP A 70 7.83 -2.50 -9.09
C ASP A 70 9.00 -1.91 -8.29
N SER A 71 10.07 -1.51 -8.97
CA SER A 71 11.34 -1.11 -8.40
C SER A 71 11.33 0.38 -8.06
N ASN A 72 12.03 0.74 -6.98
CA ASN A 72 12.14 2.11 -6.49
C ASN A 72 10.78 2.79 -6.25
N THR A 73 9.79 2.02 -5.78
CA THR A 73 8.43 2.50 -5.51
C THR A 73 8.44 3.70 -4.57
N GLY A 74 7.72 4.76 -4.96
CA GLY A 74 7.66 6.01 -4.21
C GLY A 74 8.83 6.96 -4.44
N GLU A 75 9.56 6.79 -5.56
CA GLU A 75 10.59 7.73 -6.00
C GLU A 75 10.06 9.16 -6.16
N GLY A 76 10.94 10.12 -5.84
CA GLY A 76 10.72 11.53 -6.07
C GLY A 76 10.62 12.33 -4.78
N SER A 77 9.87 13.44 -4.83
CA SER A 77 9.82 14.37 -3.71
C SER A 77 9.24 13.71 -2.45
N SER A 78 9.93 13.85 -1.33
CA SER A 78 9.44 13.44 -0.01
C SER A 78 8.09 14.10 0.29
N ARG A 79 7.02 13.31 0.27
CA ARG A 79 5.67 13.73 0.66
C ARG A 79 5.11 12.69 1.60
N GLU A 80 4.90 13.07 2.85
CA GLU A 80 4.24 12.21 3.85
C GLU A 80 2.82 11.84 3.40
N HIS A 81 2.15 12.73 2.65
CA HIS A 81 0.85 12.47 2.00
C HIS A 81 0.84 11.20 1.16
N ALA A 82 1.95 10.85 0.49
CA ALA A 82 2.03 9.63 -0.30
C ALA A 82 1.88 8.34 0.56
N ALA A 83 2.04 8.43 1.87
CA ALA A 83 1.74 7.35 2.81
C ALA A 83 0.43 7.59 3.59
N MET A 84 0.07 8.85 3.89
CA MET A 84 -1.16 9.17 4.61
C MET A 84 -2.42 8.92 3.77
N GLU A 85 -2.42 9.29 2.49
CA GLU A 85 -3.54 9.10 1.57
C GLU A 85 -3.93 7.62 1.41
N PRO A 86 -3.01 6.68 1.07
CA PRO A 86 -3.35 5.26 0.98
C PRO A 86 -3.80 4.70 2.33
N ARG A 87 -3.13 5.07 3.43
CA ARG A 87 -3.53 4.63 4.78
C ARG A 87 -4.94 5.09 5.15
N PHE A 88 -5.29 6.33 4.82
CA PHE A 88 -6.61 6.91 5.03
C PHE A 88 -7.66 6.14 4.23
N ARG A 89 -7.36 5.79 2.96
CA ARG A 89 -8.24 5.02 2.08
C ARG A 89 -8.23 3.50 2.30
N GLY A 90 -7.65 3.00 3.38
CA GLY A 90 -7.75 1.57 3.75
C GLY A 90 -6.65 0.66 3.19
N CYS A 91 -5.57 1.22 2.64
CA CYS A 91 -4.36 0.46 2.34
C CYS A 91 -3.77 -0.11 3.64
N VAL A 92 -3.49 -1.41 3.65
CA VAL A 92 -2.88 -2.08 4.82
C VAL A 92 -1.47 -2.57 4.57
N LEU A 93 -1.13 -2.82 3.31
CA LEU A 93 0.15 -3.36 2.87
C LEU A 93 0.57 -2.67 1.56
N ALA A 94 1.84 -2.29 1.49
CA ALA A 94 2.54 -2.00 0.26
C ALA A 94 3.62 -3.07 0.07
N LEU A 95 3.54 -3.83 -1.00
CA LEU A 95 4.51 -4.85 -1.39
C LEU A 95 5.17 -4.42 -2.70
N ALA A 96 6.49 -4.34 -2.74
CA ALA A 96 7.19 -3.90 -3.94
C ALA A 96 8.50 -4.64 -4.18
N ARG A 97 9.08 -4.58 -5.39
CA ARG A 97 10.45 -5.09 -5.59
C ARG A 97 11.47 -4.30 -4.79
N SER A 98 11.27 -2.98 -4.69
CA SER A 98 12.05 -2.10 -3.82
C SER A 98 11.33 -0.78 -3.59
N PHE A 99 11.69 -0.07 -2.51
CA PHE A 99 11.15 1.25 -2.20
C PHE A 99 12.22 2.34 -2.21
N ALA A 100 11.81 3.56 -2.54
CA ALA A 100 12.61 4.73 -2.23
C ALA A 100 12.65 4.93 -0.70
N ARG A 101 13.86 5.12 -0.15
CA ARG A 101 14.14 5.18 1.31
C ARG A 101 13.16 6.04 2.12
N ILE A 102 12.84 7.24 1.64
CA ILE A 102 11.98 8.17 2.38
C ILE A 102 10.52 7.72 2.34
N HIS A 103 10.06 7.20 1.21
CA HIS A 103 8.70 6.70 1.08
C HIS A 103 8.46 5.50 1.98
N GLU A 104 9.39 4.55 2.01
CA GLU A 104 9.34 3.39 2.92
C GLU A 104 9.21 3.83 4.38
N THR A 105 10.00 4.80 4.80
CA THR A 105 9.92 5.36 6.16
C THR A 105 8.56 5.99 6.45
N ASN A 106 7.97 6.69 5.48
CA ASN A 106 6.66 7.30 5.64
C ASN A 106 5.54 6.26 5.75
N LEU A 107 5.59 5.17 4.97
CA LEU A 107 4.64 4.06 5.08
C LEU A 107 4.65 3.47 6.49
N LYS A 108 5.84 3.17 7.02
CA LYS A 108 6.03 2.66 8.39
C LYS A 108 5.46 3.60 9.45
N LYS A 109 5.73 4.90 9.33
CA LYS A 109 5.18 5.92 10.25
C LYS A 109 3.65 5.97 10.25
N GLN A 110 3.01 5.73 9.11
CA GLN A 110 1.55 5.70 8.97
C GLN A 110 0.93 4.34 9.31
N GLY A 111 1.74 3.35 9.72
CA GLY A 111 1.28 2.00 10.05
C GLY A 111 0.85 1.16 8.85
N VAL A 112 1.31 1.51 7.64
CA VAL A 112 1.21 0.63 6.46
C VAL A 112 2.41 -0.33 6.51
N LEU A 113 2.16 -1.63 6.38
CA LEU A 113 3.22 -2.62 6.30
C LEU A 113 3.94 -2.45 4.95
N ALA A 114 5.24 -2.19 4.95
CA ALA A 114 6.05 -2.10 3.75
C ALA A 114 6.89 -3.37 3.62
N LEU A 115 6.61 -4.17 2.60
CA LEU A 115 7.29 -5.44 2.34
C LEU A 115 8.00 -5.40 0.98
N THR A 116 9.12 -6.11 0.88
CA THR A 116 9.79 -6.37 -0.39
C THR A 116 9.78 -7.85 -0.71
N PHE A 117 9.56 -8.22 -1.97
CA PHE A 117 9.69 -9.62 -2.40
C PHE A 117 11.07 -10.18 -2.04
N ALA A 118 11.13 -11.40 -1.50
CA ALA A 118 12.41 -12.10 -1.32
C ALA A 118 13.01 -12.49 -2.68
N ASP A 119 12.18 -12.99 -3.60
CA ASP A 119 12.50 -13.12 -5.02
C ASP A 119 11.75 -12.06 -5.84
N PRO A 120 12.43 -11.04 -6.41
CA PRO A 120 11.78 -10.04 -7.25
C PRO A 120 10.99 -10.61 -8.43
N ALA A 121 11.28 -11.84 -8.90
CA ALA A 121 10.53 -12.49 -9.97
C ALA A 121 9.09 -12.84 -9.57
N ASP A 122 8.79 -12.97 -8.27
CA ASP A 122 7.43 -13.25 -7.79
C ASP A 122 6.43 -12.14 -8.10
N TYR A 123 6.91 -10.91 -8.33
CA TYR A 123 6.11 -9.80 -8.84
C TYR A 123 5.36 -10.18 -10.13
N GLU A 124 6.00 -10.90 -11.06
CA GLU A 124 5.40 -11.25 -12.35
C GLU A 124 4.29 -12.31 -12.23
N ARG A 125 4.20 -12.98 -11.08
CA ARG A 125 3.25 -14.06 -10.83
C ARG A 125 1.94 -13.57 -10.23
N ILE A 126 1.90 -12.33 -9.73
CA ILE A 126 0.69 -11.74 -9.14
C ILE A 126 -0.26 -11.31 -10.25
N GLY A 127 -1.50 -11.80 -10.21
CA GLY A 127 -2.59 -11.41 -11.08
C GLY A 127 -3.43 -10.24 -10.53
N GLU A 128 -4.19 -9.59 -11.42
CA GLU A 128 -5.05 -8.43 -11.08
C GLU A 128 -6.16 -8.78 -10.07
N ASP A 129 -6.68 -10.01 -10.17
CA ASP A 129 -7.82 -10.50 -9.40
C ASP A 129 -7.41 -11.38 -8.21
N ASP A 130 -6.10 -11.47 -7.93
CA ASP A 130 -5.57 -12.27 -6.84
C ASP A 130 -5.89 -11.66 -5.47
N ARG A 131 -6.09 -12.55 -4.48
CA ARG A 131 -6.22 -12.16 -3.07
C ARG A 131 -4.91 -12.39 -2.34
N ILE A 132 -4.47 -11.37 -1.60
CA ILE A 132 -3.21 -11.37 -0.85
C ILE A 132 -3.49 -11.48 0.65
N ALA A 133 -2.82 -12.43 1.31
CA ALA A 133 -2.79 -12.55 2.75
C ALA A 133 -1.33 -12.55 3.26
N VAL A 134 -1.11 -12.03 4.47
CA VAL A 134 0.19 -12.09 5.15
C VAL A 134 0.00 -12.78 6.49
N SER A 135 0.79 -13.81 6.73
CA SER A 135 0.79 -14.56 7.99
C SER A 135 2.05 -14.26 8.81
N GLY A 136 2.04 -14.66 10.09
CA GLY A 136 3.19 -14.45 10.99
C GLY A 136 3.31 -13.04 11.60
N LEU A 137 2.32 -12.16 11.40
CA LEU A 137 2.37 -10.78 11.93
C LEU A 137 2.29 -10.68 13.46
N ALA A 138 1.82 -11.72 14.15
CA ALA A 138 1.80 -11.76 15.62
C ALA A 138 3.23 -11.77 16.19
N ASP A 139 4.09 -12.57 15.57
CA ASP A 139 5.48 -12.80 15.96
C ASP A 139 6.46 -11.94 15.16
N LEU A 140 5.98 -10.85 14.56
CA LEU A 140 6.79 -9.93 13.77
C LEU A 140 7.99 -9.43 14.60
N ALA A 141 9.20 -9.63 14.05
CA ALA A 141 10.46 -9.28 14.67
C ALA A 141 11.43 -8.72 13.61
N PRO A 142 12.40 -7.87 13.97
CA PRO A 142 13.41 -7.37 13.05
C PRO A 142 14.14 -8.52 12.33
N ASP A 143 14.49 -8.29 11.07
CA ASP A 143 15.24 -9.24 10.21
C ASP A 143 14.58 -10.61 10.00
N GLN A 144 13.31 -10.80 10.39
CA GLN A 144 12.55 -12.01 10.12
C GLN A 144 11.65 -11.82 8.89
N PRO A 145 11.71 -12.71 7.88
CA PRO A 145 10.78 -12.65 6.76
C PRO A 145 9.35 -13.00 7.20
N VAL A 146 8.38 -12.53 6.42
CA VAL A 146 6.97 -12.91 6.55
C VAL A 146 6.54 -13.73 5.35
N THR A 147 5.53 -14.58 5.53
CA THR A 147 4.94 -15.34 4.42
C THR A 147 3.79 -14.57 3.81
N VAL A 148 3.85 -14.37 2.50
CA VAL A 148 2.75 -13.83 1.68
C VAL A 148 2.11 -14.99 0.95
N GLU A 149 0.79 -15.12 1.10
CA GLU A 149 -0.04 -16.10 0.40
C GLU A 149 -0.89 -15.40 -0.65
N VAL A 150 -0.93 -15.98 -1.84
CA VAL A 150 -1.69 -15.50 -3.00
C VAL A 150 -2.71 -16.56 -3.37
N THR A 151 -3.98 -16.16 -3.39
CA THR A 151 -5.09 -17.00 -3.86
C THR A 151 -5.62 -16.45 -5.17
N ALA A 152 -5.47 -17.24 -6.24
CA ALA A 152 -5.98 -16.91 -7.56
C ALA A 152 -7.52 -17.09 -7.65
N PRO A 153 -8.19 -16.50 -8.66
CA PRO A 153 -9.64 -16.62 -8.82
C PRO A 153 -10.17 -18.05 -8.97
N ASP A 154 -9.34 -18.97 -9.49
CA ASP A 154 -9.66 -20.40 -9.63
C ASP A 154 -9.46 -21.20 -8.33
N GLY A 155 -8.98 -20.55 -7.27
CA GLY A 155 -8.68 -21.15 -5.97
C GLY A 155 -7.27 -21.75 -5.86
N ALA A 156 -6.42 -21.64 -6.89
CA ALA A 156 -5.02 -22.02 -6.78
C ALA A 156 -4.31 -21.11 -5.77
N VAL A 157 -3.50 -21.73 -4.90
CA VAL A 157 -2.76 -21.03 -3.85
C VAL A 157 -1.27 -21.23 -4.06
N TRP A 158 -0.52 -20.14 -3.91
CA TRP A 158 0.93 -20.19 -3.80
C TRP A 158 1.40 -19.18 -2.75
N ALA A 159 2.58 -19.43 -2.20
CA ALA A 159 3.16 -18.58 -1.17
C ALA A 159 4.63 -18.29 -1.46
N PHE A 160 5.11 -17.17 -0.94
CA PHE A 160 6.49 -16.73 -1.04
C PHE A 160 6.89 -15.96 0.22
N GLU A 161 8.20 -15.83 0.43
CA GLU A 161 8.73 -14.99 1.51
C GLU A 161 8.82 -13.54 1.06
N ALA A 162 8.54 -12.63 1.98
CA ALA A 162 8.79 -11.21 1.81
C ALA A 162 9.59 -10.66 3.00
N HIS A 163 10.46 -9.70 2.71
CA HIS A 163 11.30 -9.04 3.70
C HIS A 163 10.71 -7.69 4.12
N HIS A 164 11.17 -7.21 5.26
CA HIS A 164 10.93 -5.85 5.73
C HIS A 164 12.18 -5.33 6.44
N THR A 165 12.28 -4.01 6.61
CA THR A 165 13.37 -3.39 7.38
C THR A 165 12.85 -2.67 8.63
N LEU A 166 11.82 -3.23 9.28
CA LEU A 166 11.26 -2.70 10.52
C LEU A 166 12.22 -2.95 11.69
N SER A 167 12.53 -1.90 12.45
CA SER A 167 13.12 -2.03 13.80
C SER A 167 12.04 -2.34 14.84
N ASP A 168 12.44 -2.70 16.07
CA ASP A 168 11.50 -2.93 17.18
C ASP A 168 10.54 -1.75 17.39
N GLU A 169 11.07 -0.52 17.39
CA GLU A 169 10.26 0.69 17.52
C GLU A 169 9.24 0.83 16.36
N GLN A 170 9.64 0.49 15.14
CA GLN A 170 8.75 0.57 13.98
C GLN A 170 7.69 -0.53 14.00
N ILE A 171 7.99 -1.69 14.59
CA ILE A 171 7.00 -2.75 14.87
C ILE A 171 5.98 -2.25 15.90
N GLU A 172 6.40 -1.51 16.93
CA GLU A 172 5.45 -0.86 17.85
C GLU A 172 4.54 0.14 17.12
N TRP A 173 5.08 0.96 16.22
CA TRP A 173 4.28 1.88 15.40
C TRP A 173 3.23 1.14 14.57
N PHE A 174 3.63 0.05 13.92
CA PHE A 174 2.73 -0.80 13.15
C PHE A 174 1.61 -1.39 14.02
N ARG A 175 1.96 -1.99 15.17
CA ARG A 175 0.98 -2.57 16.12
C ARG A 175 0.01 -1.53 16.66
N ALA A 176 0.46 -0.31 16.91
CA ALA A 176 -0.40 0.80 17.34
C ALA A 176 -1.18 1.45 16.18
N GLY A 177 -0.88 1.09 14.93
CA GLY A 177 -1.50 1.62 13.71
C GLY A 177 -0.91 2.93 13.19
N SER A 178 0.03 3.56 13.91
CA SER A 178 0.91 4.64 13.44
C SER A 178 1.92 5.04 14.53
N ALA A 179 2.98 5.75 14.15
CA ALA A 179 3.91 6.38 15.09
C ALA A 179 3.22 7.42 15.99
N LEU A 180 2.24 8.16 15.45
CA LEU A 180 1.49 9.17 16.19
C LEU A 180 0.67 8.56 17.33
N ASN A 181 0.12 7.36 17.13
CA ASN A 181 -0.64 6.64 18.16
C ASN A 181 0.23 6.25 19.36
N ILE A 182 1.50 5.88 19.12
CA ILE A 182 2.47 5.61 20.19
C ILE A 182 2.79 6.88 20.97
N ILE A 183 3.06 8.00 20.28
CA ILE A 183 3.35 9.29 20.93
C ILE A 183 2.18 9.71 21.83
N ARG A 184 0.95 9.60 21.32
CA ARG A 184 -0.27 9.89 22.10
C ARG A 184 -0.39 8.99 23.34
N SER A 185 -0.13 7.69 23.19
CA SER A 185 -0.19 6.73 24.30
C SER A 185 0.84 7.05 25.39
N ARG A 186 2.08 7.39 25.00
CA ARG A 186 3.15 7.72 25.96
C ARG A 186 2.88 9.04 26.69
N ALA A 187 2.37 10.05 25.98
CA ALA A 187 2.01 11.34 26.59
C ALA A 187 0.87 11.19 27.62
N GLY A 188 -0.12 10.34 27.34
CA GLY A 188 -1.23 10.08 28.27
C GLY A 188 -0.85 9.25 29.50
N GLN A 189 0.29 8.56 29.50
CA GLN A 189 0.80 7.81 30.66
C GLN A 189 1.67 8.66 31.60
N GLN A 190 2.08 9.86 31.14
CA GLN A 190 2.90 10.80 31.91
C GLN A 190 2.08 11.95 32.54
N ALA A 191 0.76 12.00 32.28
CA ALA A 191 -0.18 12.97 32.83
C ALA A 191 -1.03 12.33 33.93
#